data_AF-A0A435URJ0-F1
#
_entry.id   AF-A0A435URJ0-F1
#
_cell.length_a   1.000
_cell.length_b   1.000
_cell.length_c   1.000
_cell.angle_alpha   90.00
_cell.angle_beta   90.00
_cell.angle_gamma   90.00
#
_symmetry.space_group_name_H-M   'P 1'
#
loop_
_entity.id
_entity.type
_entity.pdbx_description
1 polymer ?
#
loop_
_entity_poly.entity_id
_entity_poly.type
_entity_poly.pdbx_seq_one_letter_code
_entity_poly.pdbx_strand_id
1 'polypeptide(L)' 'MGATAQADILFELGMMYATGRDCETDVVAAHKWFNIAAIKGSARAAELRSELSAAMSKVEIATALREAREWMTMH' A
#
# COMPACT_ATOMS: atom_id res chain seq x y z
N MET A 1 21.04 5.37 2.65
CA MET A 1 20.38 5.15 1.34
C MET A 1 19.53 3.86 1.26
N GLY A 2 19.34 3.08 2.32
CA GLY A 2 18.56 1.82 2.23
C GLY A 2 17.03 1.96 2.39
N ALA A 3 16.55 3.01 3.07
CA ALA A 3 15.13 3.17 3.37
C ALA A 3 14.27 3.52 2.13
N THR A 4 14.85 4.27 1.18
CA THR A 4 14.17 4.67 -0.07
C THR A 4 13.94 3.46 -0.98
N ALA A 5 14.93 2.58 -1.12
CA ALA A 5 14.80 1.37 -1.93
C ALA A 5 13.66 0.46 -1.44
N GLN A 6 13.50 0.30 -0.13
CA GLN A 6 12.39 -0.46 0.45
C GLN A 6 11.04 0.23 0.20
N ALA A 7 10.97 1.56 0.27
CA ALA A 7 9.76 2.31 -0.01
C ALA A 7 9.34 2.16 -1.49
N ASP A 8 10.30 2.17 -2.42
CA ASP A 8 10.05 2.00 -3.85
C ASP A 8 9.54 0.59 -4.18
N ILE A 9 10.13 -0.45 -3.58
CA ILE A 9 9.67 -1.84 -3.78
C ILE A 9 8.22 -2.02 -3.32
N LEU A 10 7.88 -1.49 -2.14
CA LEU A 10 6.52 -1.57 -1.61
C LEU A 10 5.55 -0.72 -2.44
N PHE A 11 6.01 0.41 -2.97
CA PHE A 11 5.22 1.23 -3.88
C PHE A 11 4.87 0.46 -5.16
N GLU A 12 5.85 -0.17 -5.80
CA GLU A 12 5.61 -0.97 -7.01
C GLU A 12 4.69 -2.16 -6.73
N LEU A 13 4.80 -2.78 -5.56
CA LEU A 13 3.88 -3.84 -5.13
C LEU A 13 2.44 -3.32 -5.02
N GLY A 14 2.24 -2.13 -4.44
CA GLY A 14 0.93 -1.47 -4.42
C GLY A 14 0.40 -1.18 -5.82
N MET A 15 1.26 -0.76 -6.75
CA MET A 15 0.91 -0.50 -8.15
C MET A 15 0.46 -1.78 -8.88
N MET A 16 1.11 -2.91 -8.65
CA MET A 16 0.71 -4.19 -9.27
C MET A 16 -0.72 -4.56 -8.88
N TYR A 17 -1.04 -4.52 -7.58
CA TYR A 17 -2.40 -4.79 -7.10
C TYR A 17 -3.43 -3.75 -7.53
N ALA A 18 -3.04 -2.47 -7.62
CA ALA A 18 -3.94 -1.39 -8.05
C ALA A 18 -4.29 -1.47 -9.54
N THR A 19 -3.33 -1.89 -10.37
CA THR A 19 -3.49 -1.95 -11.83
C THR A 19 -3.95 -3.31 -12.34
N GLY A 20 -3.94 -4.34 -11.49
CA GLY A 20 -4.22 -5.72 -11.90
C GLY A 20 -3.18 -6.26 -12.88
N ARG A 21 -1.95 -5.73 -12.82
CA ARG A 21 -0.85 -6.20 -13.68
C ARG A 21 -0.34 -7.52 -13.08
N ASP A 22 -0.75 -8.62 -13.71
CA ASP A 22 -0.46 -10.02 -13.33
C ASP A 22 -1.33 -10.63 -12.21
N CYS A 23 -2.31 -9.89 -11.69
CA CYS A 23 -3.31 -10.40 -10.72
C CYS A 23 -4.68 -9.70 -10.88
N GLU A 24 -5.73 -10.22 -10.25
CA GLU A 24 -6.97 -9.45 -10.09
C GLU A 24 -6.70 -8.19 -9.25
N THR A 25 -7.36 -7.10 -9.60
CA THR A 25 -7.25 -5.84 -8.85
C THR A 25 -7.69 -6.06 -7.41
N ASP A 26 -6.80 -5.75 -6.46
CA ASP A 26 -7.08 -5.83 -5.04
C ASP A 26 -6.76 -4.50 -4.38
N VAL A 27 -7.82 -3.71 -4.15
CA VAL A 27 -7.70 -2.38 -3.54
C VAL A 27 -7.27 -2.43 -2.08
N VAL A 28 -7.53 -3.53 -1.37
CA VAL A 28 -7.11 -3.73 0.03
C VAL A 28 -5.59 -3.96 0.06
N ALA A 29 -5.09 -4.86 -0.78
CA ALA A 29 -3.66 -5.12 -0.91
C ALA A 29 -2.91 -3.89 -1.43
N ALA A 30 -3.42 -3.22 -2.46
CA ALA A 30 -2.82 -1.99 -2.98
C ALA A 30 -2.70 -0.91 -1.89
N HIS A 31 -3.79 -0.63 -1.17
CA HIS A 31 -3.80 0.35 -0.09
C HIS A 31 -2.81 -0.01 1.02
N LYS A 32 -2.74 -1.29 1.42
CA LYS A 32 -1.79 -1.80 2.41
C LYS A 32 -0.35 -1.46 2.01
N TRP A 33 0.05 -1.80 0.79
CA TRP A 33 1.43 -1.59 0.34
C TRP A 33 1.77 -0.11 0.17
N PHE A 34 0.85 0.70 -0.34
CA PHE A 34 1.02 2.15 -0.37
C PHE A 34 1.13 2.75 1.04
N ASN A 35 0.37 2.24 2.02
CA ASN A 35 0.47 2.70 3.40
C ASN A 35 1.85 2.42 4.01
N ILE A 36 2.40 1.22 3.80
CA ILE A 36 3.73 0.87 4.32
C ILE A 36 4.82 1.68 3.59
N ALA A 37 4.72 1.82 2.26
CA ALA A 37 5.64 2.64 1.47
C ALA A 37 5.64 4.11 1.90
N ALA A 38 4.46 4.67 2.20
CA ALA A 38 4.31 6.01 2.73
C ALA A 38 5.01 6.18 4.09
N ILE A 39 4.83 5.23 5.01
CA ILE A 39 5.51 5.21 6.32
C ILE A 39 7.04 5.14 6.15
N LYS A 40 7.53 4.43 5.12
CA LYS A 40 8.96 4.35 4.80
C LYS A 40 9.50 5.57 4.03
N GLY A 41 8.66 6.57 3.74
CA GLY A 41 9.07 7.86 3.19
C GLY A 41 8.68 8.12 1.74
N SER A 42 7.87 7.26 1.10
CA SER A 42 7.39 7.51 -0.26
C SER A 42 6.19 8.48 -0.26
N ALA A 43 6.43 9.74 -0.65
CA ALA A 43 5.38 10.74 -0.80
C ALA A 43 4.33 10.34 -1.84
N ARG A 44 4.78 9.78 -2.97
CA ARG A 44 3.91 9.26 -4.03
C ARG A 44 2.99 8.14 -3.52
N ALA A 45 3.49 7.26 -2.65
CA ALA A 45 2.67 6.25 -2.03
C ALA A 45 1.60 6.85 -1.11
N ALA A 46 1.92 7.93 -0.38
CA ALA A 46 0.97 8.61 0.49
C ALA A 46 -0.20 9.22 -0.31
N GLU A 47 0.10 9.82 -1.47
CA GLU A 47 -0.89 10.36 -2.41
C GLU A 47 -1.81 9.25 -2.94
N LEU A 48 -1.25 8.19 -3.54
CA LEU A 48 -2.05 7.08 -4.09
C LEU A 48 -2.86 6.35 -3.01
N ARG A 49 -2.32 6.18 -1.81
CA ARG A 49 -3.06 5.63 -0.67
C ARG A 49 -4.30 6.47 -0.37
N SER A 50 -4.16 7.80 -0.38
CA SER A 50 -5.27 8.72 -0.11
C SER A 50 -6.33 8.69 -1.21
N GLU A 51 -5.90 8.66 -2.47
CA GLU A 51 -6.79 8.53 -3.62
C GLU A 51 -7.57 7.21 -3.57
N LEU A 52 -6.87 6.10 -3.32
CA LEU A 52 -7.49 4.78 -3.24
C LEU A 52 -8.48 4.69 -2.06
N SER A 53 -8.12 5.29 -0.91
CA SER A 53 -9.02 5.37 0.25
C SER A 53 -10.35 6.06 -0.07
N ALA A 54 -10.38 7.00 -1.01
CA ALA A 54 -11.60 7.72 -1.37
C ALA A 54 -12.61 6.82 -2.11
N ALA A 55 -12.14 5.75 -2.76
CA ALA A 55 -12.97 4.78 -3.47
C ALA A 55 -13.28 3.50 -2.66
N MET A 56 -12.62 3.31 -1.51
CA MET A 56 -12.77 2.12 -0.67
C MET A 56 -13.87 2.29 0.38
N SER A 57 -14.48 1.17 0.79
CA SER A 57 -15.33 1.11 1.96
C SER A 57 -14.51 1.20 3.27
N LYS A 58 -15.18 1.60 4.35
CA LYS A 58 -14.55 1.65 5.69
C LYS A 58 -14.00 0.29 6.13
N VAL A 59 -14.66 -0.81 5.74
CA VAL A 59 -14.24 -2.17 6.08
C VAL A 59 -12.96 -2.54 5.35
N GLU A 60 -12.87 -2.22 4.06
CA GLU A 60 -11.66 -2.45 3.26
C GLU A 60 -10.47 -1.63 3.78
N ILE A 61 -10.68 -0.36 4.12
CA ILE A 61 -9.64 0.49 4.72
C ILE A 61 -9.16 -0.11 6.05
N ALA A 62 -10.09 -0.52 6.92
CA ALA A 62 -9.75 -1.12 8.21
C ALA A 62 -8.94 -2.42 8.04
N THR A 63 -9.32 -3.26 7.08
CA THR A 63 -8.58 -4.49 6.73
C THR A 63 -7.18 -4.17 6.22
N ALA A 64 -7.04 -3.25 5.26
CA ALA A 64 -5.74 -2.87 4.70
C ALA A 64 -4.80 -2.32 5.78
N LEU A 65 -5.30 -1.47 6.68
CA LEU A 65 -4.51 -0.90 7.77
C LEU A 65 -4.12 -1.95 8.83
N ARG A 66 -5.01 -2.88 9.15
CA ARG A 66 -4.71 -4.00 10.06
C ARG A 66 -3.59 -4.86 9.48
N GLU A 67 -3.73 -5.28 8.23
CA GLU A 67 -2.71 -6.09 7.57
C GLU A 67 -1.38 -5.36 7.39
N ALA A 68 -1.41 -4.05 7.13
CA ALA A 68 -0.19 -3.25 7.06
C ALA A 68 0.54 -3.24 8.40
N ARG A 69 -0.21 -3.08 9.51
CA ARG A 69 0.35 -3.14 10.86
C ARG A 69 0.95 -4.50 11.16
N GLU A 70 0.22 -5.58 10.89
CA GLU A 70 0.69 -6.96 11.09
C GLU A 70 1.99 -7.21 10.31
N TRP A 71 2.03 -6.82 9.03
CA TRP A 71 3.23 -6.98 8.21
C TRP A 71 4.45 -6.25 8.79
N MET A 72 4.29 -4.99 9.20
CA MET A 72 5.37 -4.17 9.79
C MET A 72 5.84 -4.66 11.17
N THR A 73 5.03 -5.46 11.87
CA THR A 73 5.48 -6.09 13.12
C THR A 73 6.27 -7.37 12.89
N MET A 74 6.12 -7.99 11.73
CA MET A 74 6.77 -9.25 11.37
C MET A 74 8.02 -9.07 10.50
N HIS A 75 8.23 -7.89 9.90
CA HIS A 75 9.31 -7.58 8.94
C HIS A 75 9.94 -6.22 9.24
#